data_AF-A0AAU4DAA2-F1
#
_entry.id   AF-A0AAU4DAA2-F1
#
_cell.length_a   1.000
_cell.length_b   1.000
_cell.length_c   1.000
_cell.angle_alpha   90.00
_cell.angle_beta   90.00
_cell.angle_gamma   90.00
#
_symmetry.space_group_name_H-M   'P 1'
#
loop_
_entity.id
_entity.type
_entity.pdbx_description
1 polymer ?
#
loop_
_entity_poly.entity_id
_entity_poly.type
_entity_poly.pdbx_seq_one_letter_code
_entity_poly.pdbx_strand_id
1 'polypeptide(L)'
;MDATPAQADLYWIGVHNALGTPDEAVRYASRIAPAALPTAERRARLGTDTARMWQQLGDHRQTFAALRLVEQAAPEEAQRPALRAMTAGLLYGPVALPGLREFAQRTGAA
;
A
#
# COMPACT_ATOMS: atom_id res chain seq x y z
N MET A 1 5.93 18.82 -18.60
CA MET A 1 6.56 18.07 -17.50
C MET A 1 6.25 16.61 -17.80
N ASP A 2 7.20 15.90 -18.41
CA ASP A 2 6.93 14.54 -18.89
C ASP A 2 6.86 13.57 -17.71
N ALA A 3 5.94 12.62 -17.78
CA ALA A 3 5.81 11.59 -16.77
C ALA A 3 7.03 10.67 -16.81
N THR A 4 7.68 10.46 -15.67
CA THR A 4 8.75 9.48 -15.57
C THR A 4 8.17 8.06 -15.69
N PRO A 5 8.96 7.05 -16.11
CA PRO A 5 8.49 5.66 -16.15
C PRO A 5 7.86 5.18 -14.84
N ALA A 6 8.43 5.57 -13.68
CA ALA A 6 7.87 5.23 -12.37
C ALA A 6 6.51 5.90 -12.09
N GLN A 7 6.26 7.10 -12.62
CA GLN A 7 4.95 7.75 -12.52
C GLN A 7 3.91 7.04 -13.41
N ALA A 8 4.31 6.58 -14.59
CA ALA A 8 3.46 5.79 -15.46
C ALA A 8 3.14 4.42 -14.84
N ASP A 9 4.13 3.72 -14.27
CA ASP A 9 3.92 2.46 -13.57
C ASP A 9 2.97 2.64 -12.36
N LEU A 10 3.16 3.70 -11.56
CA LEU A 10 2.27 4.01 -10.43
C LEU A 10 0.83 4.28 -10.87
N TYR A 11 0.66 4.97 -12.00
CA TYR A 11 -0.65 5.18 -12.61
C TYR A 11 -1.32 3.84 -12.99
N TRP A 12 -0.58 2.92 -13.62
CA TRP A 12 -1.11 1.62 -14.02
C TRP A 12 -1.55 0.74 -12.85
N ILE A 13 -0.87 0.80 -11.69
CA ILE A 13 -1.32 0.11 -10.48
C ILE A 13 -2.73 0.59 -10.09
N GLY A 14 -2.94 1.91 -10.07
CA GLY A 14 -4.25 2.50 -9.76
C GLY A 14 -5.34 2.08 -10.77
N VAL A 15 -5.00 2.04 -12.06
CA VAL A 15 -5.93 1.58 -13.12
C VAL A 15 -6.34 0.14 -12.90
N HIS A 16 -5.39 -0.77 -12.68
CA HIS A 16 -5.68 -2.19 -12.48
C HIS A 16 -6.47 -2.47 -11.20
N ASN A 17 -6.20 -1.74 -10.11
CA ASN A 17 -7.03 -1.77 -8.91
C ASN A 17 -8.48 -1.35 -9.19
N ALA A 18 -8.70 -0.29 -9.98
CA ALA A 18 -10.03 0.21 -10.32
C ALA A 18 -10.78 -0.72 -11.29
N LEU A 19 -10.06 -1.41 -12.17
CA LEU A 19 -10.61 -2.39 -13.11
C LEU A 19 -10.85 -3.77 -12.48
N GLY A 20 -10.44 -3.98 -11.22
CA GLY A 20 -10.55 -5.30 -10.57
C GLY A 20 -9.61 -6.35 -11.17
N THR A 21 -8.46 -5.93 -11.72
CA THR A 21 -7.40 -6.79 -12.27
C THR A 21 -6.08 -6.60 -11.51
N PRO A 22 -6.06 -6.74 -10.17
CA PRO A 22 -4.89 -6.43 -9.35
C PRO A 22 -3.67 -7.32 -9.61
N ASP A 23 -3.87 -8.50 -10.19
CA ASP A 23 -2.80 -9.41 -10.62
C ASP A 23 -1.96 -8.79 -11.74
N GLU A 24 -2.60 -8.11 -12.69
CA GLU A 24 -1.92 -7.36 -13.76
C GLU A 24 -1.12 -6.16 -13.24
N ALA A 25 -1.46 -5.63 -12.05
CA ALA A 25 -0.74 -4.53 -11.42
C ALA A 25 0.63 -4.94 -10.86
N VAL A 26 0.82 -6.23 -10.53
CA VAL A 26 2.04 -6.73 -9.86
C VAL A 26 3.30 -6.42 -10.67
N ARG A 27 3.25 -6.57 -12.00
CA ARG A 27 4.39 -6.26 -12.87
C ARG A 27 4.80 -4.78 -12.81
N TYR A 28 3.84 -3.86 -12.65
CA TYR A 28 4.12 -2.44 -12.54
C TYR A 28 4.68 -2.11 -11.16
N ALA A 29 4.09 -2.66 -10.10
CA ALA A 29 4.62 -2.51 -8.73
C ALA A 29 6.07 -2.99 -8.61
N SER A 30 6.43 -4.10 -9.25
CA SER A 30 7.78 -4.69 -9.21
C SER A 30 8.87 -3.81 -9.85
N ARG A 31 8.49 -2.85 -10.70
CA ARG A 31 9.44 -1.95 -11.40
C ARG A 31 9.75 -0.70 -10.60
N ILE A 32 8.98 -0.40 -9.56
CA ILE A 32 9.12 0.83 -8.78
C ILE A 32 9.93 0.54 -7.52
N ALA A 33 11.13 1.10 -7.44
CA ALA A 33 11.84 1.22 -6.17
C ALA A 33 11.26 2.39 -5.37
N PRO A 34 10.68 2.19 -4.16
CA PRO A 34 10.07 3.28 -3.40
C PRO A 34 11.05 4.44 -3.11
N ALA A 35 12.32 4.12 -2.87
CA ALA A 35 13.38 5.11 -2.64
C ALA A 35 13.63 6.02 -3.86
N ALA A 36 13.33 5.56 -5.07
CA ALA A 36 13.48 6.32 -6.31
C ALA A 36 12.35 7.36 -6.52
N LEU A 37 11.25 7.27 -5.76
CA LEU A 37 10.22 8.31 -5.79
C LEU A 37 10.69 9.52 -4.97
N PRO A 38 10.71 10.74 -5.55
CA PRO A 38 11.39 11.88 -4.93
C PRO A 38 10.62 12.52 -3.77
N THR A 39 9.30 12.27 -3.67
CA THR A 39 8.45 12.91 -2.65
C THR A 39 7.81 11.87 -1.73
N ALA A 40 7.60 12.28 -0.47
CA ALA A 40 6.84 11.53 0.52
C ALA A 40 5.44 11.16 0.01
N GLU A 41 4.74 12.12 -0.59
CA GLU A 41 3.41 11.93 -1.18
C GLU A 41 3.38 10.80 -2.23
N ARG A 42 4.38 10.73 -3.12
CA ARG A 42 4.45 9.67 -4.13
C ARG A 42 4.74 8.30 -3.52
N ARG A 43 5.59 8.24 -2.50
CA ARG A 43 5.87 6.99 -1.75
C ARG A 43 4.63 6.51 -1.00
N ALA A 44 3.90 7.41 -0.35
CA ALA A 44 2.65 7.12 0.34
C ALA A 44 1.57 6.65 -0.65
N ARG A 45 1.50 7.26 -1.84
CA ARG A 45 0.62 6.79 -2.92
C ARG A 45 0.99 5.38 -3.40
N LEU A 46 2.27 5.10 -3.64
CA LEU A 46 2.73 3.75 -3.99
C LEU A 46 2.33 2.73 -2.91
N GLY A 47 2.58 3.04 -1.64
CA GLY A 47 2.18 2.18 -0.52
C GLY A 47 0.67 1.95 -0.46
N THR A 48 -0.14 2.99 -0.69
CA THR A 48 -1.60 2.89 -0.70
C THR A 48 -2.11 2.04 -1.86
N ASP A 49 -1.63 2.30 -3.07
CA ASP A 49 -2.07 1.59 -4.27
C ASP A 49 -1.63 0.12 -4.24
N THR A 50 -0.41 -0.17 -3.75
CA THR A 50 0.05 -1.55 -3.58
C THR A 50 -0.62 -2.27 -2.40
N ALA A 51 -0.96 -1.57 -1.31
CA ALA A 51 -1.73 -2.17 -0.20
C ALA A 51 -3.10 -2.66 -0.68
N ARG A 52 -3.81 -1.84 -1.49
CA ARG A 52 -5.10 -2.24 -2.09
C ARG A 52 -4.94 -3.42 -3.03
N MET A 53 -3.93 -3.38 -3.90
CA MET A 53 -3.62 -4.46 -4.84
C MET A 53 -3.41 -5.79 -4.10
N TRP A 54 -2.53 -5.80 -3.10
CA TRP A 54 -2.24 -7.01 -2.32
C TRP A 54 -3.43 -7.48 -1.49
N GLN A 55 -4.23 -6.56 -0.95
CA GLN A 55 -5.45 -6.91 -0.23
C GLN A 55 -6.45 -7.63 -1.15
N GLN A 56 -6.65 -7.13 -2.37
CA GLN A 56 -7.55 -7.77 -3.35
C GLN A 56 -7.03 -9.16 -3.78
N LEU A 57 -5.72 -9.35 -3.80
CA LEU A 57 -5.08 -10.65 -4.06
C LEU A 57 -5.04 -11.59 -2.84
N GLY A 58 -5.47 -11.12 -1.66
CA GLY A 58 -5.43 -11.89 -0.42
C GLY A 58 -4.04 -12.06 0.20
N ASP A 59 -3.03 -11.31 -0.25
CA ASP A 59 -1.68 -11.38 0.33
C ASP A 59 -1.55 -10.43 1.53
N HIS A 60 -1.87 -10.96 2.72
CA HIS A 60 -1.80 -10.20 3.97
C HIS A 60 -0.40 -9.69 4.31
N ARG A 61 0.65 -10.46 3.97
CA ARG A 61 2.03 -10.07 4.30
C ARG A 61 2.47 -8.87 3.47
N GLN A 62 2.20 -8.91 2.17
CA GLN A 62 2.52 -7.82 1.27
C GLN A 62 1.61 -6.60 1.51
N THR A 63 0.34 -6.81 1.85
CA THR A 63 -0.56 -5.74 2.29
C THR A 63 0.03 -5.01 3.49
N PHE A 64 0.49 -5.74 4.50
CA PHE A 64 1.11 -5.14 5.69
C PHE A 64 2.43 -4.41 5.38
N ALA A 65 3.28 -4.98 4.53
CA ALA A 65 4.51 -4.32 4.10
C ALA A 65 4.22 -2.98 3.39
N ALA A 66 3.21 -2.94 2.53
CA ALA A 66 2.78 -1.74 1.84
C ALA A 66 2.18 -0.69 2.80
N LEU A 67 1.39 -1.10 3.79
CA LEU A 67 0.89 -0.21 4.85
C LEU A 67 2.04 0.42 5.66
N ARG A 68 3.09 -0.34 5.95
CA ARG A 68 4.29 0.19 6.62
C ARG A 68 5.05 1.20 5.76
N LEU A 69 5.06 1.02 4.43
CA LEU A 69 5.62 2.02 3.53
C LEU A 69 4.85 3.34 3.60
N VAL A 70 3.51 3.29 3.71
CA VAL A 70 2.70 4.51 3.91
C VAL A 70 3.06 5.17 5.24
N GLU A 71 3.08 4.43 6.35
CA GLU A 71 3.44 4.97 7.68
C GLU A 71 4.82 5.64 7.68
N GLN A 72 5.80 5.05 7.00
CA GLN A 72 7.16 5.60 6.88
C GLN A 72 7.23 6.88 6.04
N ALA A 73 6.40 6.97 4.99
CA ALA A 73 6.42 8.09 4.06
C ALA A 73 5.56 9.28 4.53
N ALA A 74 4.37 9.00 5.05
CA ALA A 74 3.38 9.98 5.50
C ALA A 74 2.52 9.34 6.62
N PRO A 75 2.93 9.46 7.90
CA PRO A 75 2.23 8.85 9.03
C PRO A 75 0.74 9.22 9.10
N GLU A 76 0.39 10.44 8.74
CA GLU A 76 -0.98 10.95 8.67
C GLU A 76 -1.84 10.22 7.63
N GLU A 77 -1.24 9.80 6.51
CA GLU A 77 -1.93 9.04 5.48
C GLU A 77 -2.30 7.63 6.00
N ALA A 78 -1.40 7.00 6.77
CA ALA A 78 -1.65 5.70 7.39
C ALA A 78 -2.81 5.70 8.40
N GLN A 79 -3.15 6.88 8.95
CA GLN A 79 -4.27 7.06 9.88
C GLN A 79 -5.61 7.32 9.16
N ARG A 80 -5.63 7.42 7.83
CA ARG A 80 -6.88 7.64 7.10
C ARG A 80 -7.84 6.46 7.27
N PRO A 81 -9.17 6.71 7.29
CA PRO A 81 -10.15 5.66 7.54
C PRO A 81 -10.02 4.41 6.68
N ALA A 82 -9.67 4.56 5.39
CA ALA A 82 -9.50 3.43 4.48
C ALA A 82 -8.31 2.52 4.87
N LEU A 83 -7.17 3.09 5.28
CA LEU A 83 -5.97 2.34 5.66
C LEU A 83 -6.11 1.74 7.07
N ARG A 84 -6.83 2.43 7.96
CA ARG A 84 -7.27 1.87 9.24
C ARG A 84 -8.16 0.64 9.05
N ALA A 85 -9.14 0.72 8.15
CA ALA A 85 -10.02 -0.42 7.84
C ALA A 85 -9.24 -1.61 7.26
N MET A 86 -8.28 -1.37 6.35
CA MET A 86 -7.38 -2.42 5.85
C MET A 86 -6.57 -3.06 6.98
N THR A 87 -5.98 -2.24 7.85
CA THR A 87 -5.18 -2.70 9.00
C THR A 87 -6.03 -3.52 9.97
N ALA A 88 -7.25 -3.09 10.27
CA ALA A 88 -8.19 -3.84 11.08
C ALA A 88 -8.58 -5.17 10.41
N GLY A 89 -8.78 -5.19 9.09
CA GLY A 89 -8.99 -6.43 8.34
C GLY A 89 -7.85 -7.43 8.50
N LEU A 90 -6.60 -6.96 8.53
CA LEU A 90 -5.45 -7.82 8.81
C LEU A 90 -5.43 -8.33 10.25
N LEU A 91 -5.83 -7.51 11.23
CA LEU A 91 -5.85 -7.91 12.66
C LEU A 91 -6.76 -9.10 12.93
N TYR A 92 -7.92 -9.11 12.27
CA TYR A 92 -8.91 -10.18 12.39
C TYR A 92 -8.74 -11.27 11.32
N GLY A 93 -7.67 -11.20 10.53
CA GLY A 93 -7.35 -12.14 9.48
C GLY A 93 -6.70 -13.43 9.99
N PRO A 94 -6.66 -14.50 9.16
CA PRO A 94 -6.10 -15.80 9.51
C PRO A 94 -4.57 -15.83 9.66
N VAL A 95 -3.86 -14.76 9.30
CA VAL A 95 -2.38 -14.72 9.25
C VAL A 95 -1.86 -13.88 10.41
N ALA A 96 -1.07 -14.50 11.29
CA ALA A 96 -0.33 -13.75 12.31
C ALA A 96 0.81 -12.95 11.66
N LEU A 97 0.77 -11.63 11.83
CA LEU A 97 1.76 -10.69 11.31
C LEU A 97 2.52 -10.02 12.47
N PRO A 98 3.82 -10.30 12.64
CA PRO A 98 4.62 -9.67 13.68
C PRO A 98 4.58 -8.13 13.57
N GLY A 99 4.33 -7.44 14.69
CA GLY A 99 4.28 -5.98 14.73
C GLY A 99 2.95 -5.36 14.28
N LEU A 100 1.96 -6.16 13.84
CA LEU A 100 0.68 -5.64 13.34
C LEU A 100 -0.15 -4.99 14.44
N ARG A 101 -0.13 -5.53 15.66
CA ARG A 101 -0.91 -4.96 16.78
C ARG A 101 -0.36 -3.60 17.19
N GLU A 102 0.95 -3.48 17.29
CA GLU A 102 1.63 -2.21 17.59
C GLU A 102 1.42 -1.19 16.47
N PHE A 103 1.48 -1.64 15.21
CA PHE A 103 1.14 -0.81 14.06
C PHE A 103 -0.29 -0.29 14.13
N ALA A 104 -1.26 -1.17 14.40
CA ALA A 104 -2.67 -0.80 14.50
C ALA A 104 -2.93 0.21 15.63
N GLN A 105 -2.25 0.10 16.76
CA GLN A 105 -2.34 1.09 17.83
C GLN A 105 -1.81 2.46 17.38
N ARG A 106 -0.65 2.50 16.70
CA ARG A 106 -0.07 3.77 16.21
C ARG A 106 -0.90 4.43 15.12
N THR A 107 -1.55 3.65 14.26
CA THR A 107 -2.37 4.16 13.16
C THR A 107 -3.85 4.34 13.53
N GLY A 108 -4.23 4.00 14.76
CA GLY A 108 -5.60 4.09 15.26
C GLY A 108 -6.55 3.03 14.70
N ALA A 109 -6.03 1.92 14.16
CA ALA A 109 -6.83 0.81 13.66
C ALA A 109 -7.22 -0.23 14.73
N ALA A 110 -6.66 -0.12 15.94
CA ALA A 110 -6.96 -0.96 17.10
C ALA A 110 -8.25 -0.55 17.83
#